data_AF-A0A9E3AI08-F1
#
_entry.id   AF-A0A9E3AI08-F1
#
_cell.length_a   1.000
_cell.length_b   1.000
_cell.length_c   1.000
_cell.angle_alpha   90.00
_cell.angle_beta   90.00
_cell.angle_gamma   90.00
#
_symmetry.space_group_name_H-M   'P 1'
#
loop_
_entity.id
_entity.type
_entity.pdbx_description
1 polymer ?
#
loop_
_entity_poly.entity_id
_entity_poly.type
_entity_poly.pdbx_seq_one_letter_code
_entity_poly.pdbx_strand_id
1 'polypeptide(L)' 'MNENYTRLKLIFLGLFVLTVVGLWGYNALYVWPARTCESHGDWWDERDRACGVPAPLTVWTKRPAGEPAKDAAERPAARS' A
#
# COMPACT_ATOMS: atom_id res chain seq x y z
N MET A 1 42.90 0.07 25.89
CA MET A 1 41.51 -0.01 25.38
C MET A 1 41.12 -1.47 25.34
N ASN A 2 40.13 -1.88 26.12
CA ASN A 2 39.83 -3.29 26.33
C ASN A 2 39.23 -3.88 25.04
N GLU A 3 39.86 -4.90 24.47
CA GLU A 3 39.49 -5.43 23.16
C GLU A 3 38.06 -5.98 23.14
N ASN A 4 37.63 -6.61 24.23
CA ASN A 4 36.26 -7.12 24.40
C ASN A 4 35.20 -6.02 24.35
N TYR A 5 35.48 -4.85 24.95
CA TYR A 5 34.56 -3.71 24.93
C TYR A 5 34.41 -3.15 23.51
N THR A 6 35.50 -3.12 22.75
CA THR A 6 35.51 -2.66 21.36
C THR A 6 34.68 -3.58 20.46
N ARG A 7 34.82 -4.91 20.62
CA ARG A 7 34.03 -5.90 19.86
C ARG A 7 32.54 -5.80 20.18
N LEU A 8 32.18 -5.67 21.46
CA LEU A 8 30.78 -5.56 21.87
C LEU A 8 30.12 -4.31 21.27
N LYS A 9 30.81 -3.17 21.32
CA LYS A 9 30.34 -1.92 20.71
C LYS A 9 30.09 -2.06 19.21
N LEU A 10 30.99 -2.72 18.49
CA LEU A 10 30.84 -2.95 17.04
C LEU A 10 29.66 -3.85 16.71
N ILE A 11 29.39 -4.88 17.53
CA ILE A 11 28.22 -5.75 17.35
C ILE A 11 26.93 -4.95 17.51
N PHE A 12 26.81 -4.15 18.57
CA PHE A 12 25.63 -3.31 18.77
C PHE A 12 25.45 -2.28 17.66
N LEU A 13 26.56 -1.67 17.20
CA LEU A 13 26.52 -0.74 16.07
C LEU A 13 26.04 -1.43 14.80
N GLY A 14 26.56 -2.62 14.50
CA GLY A 14 26.14 -3.42 13.35
C GLY A 14 24.67 -3.79 13.40
N LEU A 15 24.18 -4.23 14.56
CA LEU A 15 22.77 -4.56 14.77
C LEU A 15 21.87 -3.33 14.56
N PHE A 16 22.28 -2.18 15.10
CA PHE A 16 21.54 -0.93 14.94
C PHE A 16 21.45 -0.51 13.47
N VAL A 17 22.57 -0.57 12.74
CA VAL A 17 22.55 -0.22 11.31
C VAL A 17 21.68 -1.19 10.52
N LEU A 18 21.76 -2.50 10.81
CA LEU A 18 20.93 -3.50 10.15
C LEU A 18 19.43 -3.26 10.37
N THR A 19 19.01 -2.93 11.59
CA THR A 19 17.59 -2.67 11.88
C THR A 19 17.09 -1.39 11.23
N VAL A 20 17.90 -0.33 11.23
CA VAL A 20 17.56 0.94 10.56
C VAL A 20 17.40 0.74 9.06
N VAL A 21 18.35 0.04 8.42
CA VAL A 21 18.29 -0.25 6.98
C VAL A 21 17.09 -1.14 6.65
N GLY A 22 16.80 -2.15 7.48
CA GLY A 22 15.62 -2.99 7.31
C GLY A 22 14.31 -2.19 7.37
N LEU A 23 14.20 -1.28 8.33
CA LEU A 23 13.01 -0.44 8.47
C LEU A 23 12.86 0.53 7.29
N TRP A 24 13.97 1.12 6.83
CA TRP A 24 13.98 1.98 5.65
C TRP A 24 13.61 1.21 4.38
N GLY A 25 14.15 -0.01 4.20
CA GLY A 25 13.80 -0.88 3.08
C GLY A 25 12.31 -1.22 3.06
N TYR A 26 11.73 -1.50 4.23
CA TYR A 26 10.29 -1.71 4.34
C TYR A 26 9.49 -0.46 3.94
N ASN A 27 9.86 0.71 4.44
CA ASN A 27 9.19 1.96 4.06
C ASN A 27 9.30 2.25 2.55
N ALA A 28 10.48 2.04 1.97
CA ALA A 28 10.71 2.27 0.55
C ALA A 28 9.92 1.31 -0.35
N LEU A 29 9.77 0.04 0.05
CA LEU A 29 9.11 -0.98 -0.76
C LEU A 29 7.59 -1.02 -0.58
N TYR A 30 7.05 -0.53 0.54
CA TYR A 30 5.63 -0.63 0.84
C TYR A 30 4.96 0.73 0.95
N VAL A 31 5.53 1.67 1.71
CA VAL A 31 4.87 2.96 2.01
C VAL A 31 4.98 3.92 0.84
N TRP A 32 6.15 4.02 0.22
CA TRP A 32 6.36 4.92 -0.92
C TRP A 32 5.56 4.57 -2.18
N PRO A 33 5.55 3.31 -2.66
CA PRO A 33 4.76 2.99 -3.84
C PRO A 33 3.25 3.09 -3.58
N ALA A 34 2.79 2.78 -2.35
CA ALA A 34 1.40 3.05 -1.95
C ALA A 34 1.05 4.54 -2.05
N ARG A 35 1.85 5.41 -1.43
CA ARG A 35 1.65 6.87 -1.46
C ARG A 35 1.66 7.44 -2.87
N THR A 36 2.51 6.89 -3.75
CA THR A 36 2.64 7.34 -5.14
C THR A 36 1.45 6.87 -5.98
N CYS A 37 0.96 5.66 -5.75
CA CYS A 37 -0.23 5.15 -6.42
C CYS A 37 -1.49 5.96 -6.02
N GLU A 38 -1.65 6.18 -4.71
CA GLU A 38 -2.79 6.95 -4.19
C GLU A 38 -2.77 8.42 -4.63
N SER A 39 -1.59 9.04 -4.77
CA SER A 39 -1.49 10.42 -5.26
C SER A 39 -1.88 10.57 -6.73
N HIS A 40 -1.84 9.48 -7.50
CA HIS A 40 -2.32 9.43 -8.88
C HIS A 40 -3.83 9.14 -8.98
N GLY A 41 -4.51 8.90 -7.85
CA GLY A 41 -5.93 8.52 -7.81
C GLY A 41 -6.19 7.06 -8.16
N ASP A 42 -5.13 6.27 -8.26
CA ASP A 42 -5.20 4.83 -8.47
C ASP A 42 -5.33 4.09 -7.13
N TRP A 43 -5.73 2.83 -7.18
CA TRP A 43 -5.92 1.99 -5.98
C TRP A 43 -4.69 1.12 -5.72
N TRP A 44 -4.13 1.23 -4.52
CA TRP A 44 -3.00 0.40 -4.11
C TRP A 44 -3.48 -0.98 -3.61
N ASP A 45 -3.01 -2.05 -4.24
CA ASP A 45 -3.20 -3.43 -3.76
C ASP A 45 -2.03 -3.84 -2.85
N GLU A 46 -2.31 -3.95 -1.55
CA GLU A 46 -1.31 -4.36 -0.55
C GLU A 46 -0.80 -5.79 -0.75
N ARG A 47 -1.61 -6.68 -1.31
CA ARG A 47 -1.27 -8.10 -1.44
C ARG A 47 -0.29 -8.31 -2.59
N ASP A 48 -0.62 -7.73 -3.74
CA ASP A 48 0.14 -7.91 -4.97
C ASP A 48 1.21 -6.80 -5.16
N ARG A 49 1.23 -5.81 -4.24
CA ARG A 49 2.15 -4.65 -4.24
C ARG A 49 2.14 -3.89 -5.56
N ALA A 50 0.94 -3.81 -6.13
CA ALA A 50 0.71 -3.28 -7.45
C ALA A 50 -0.27 -2.11 -7.39
N CYS A 51 -0.04 -1.14 -8.27
CA CYS A 51 -0.96 -0.03 -8.46
C CYS A 51 -1.99 -0.44 -9.51
N GLY A 52 -3.27 -0.45 -9.13
CA GLY A 52 -4.38 -0.79 -9.99
C GLY A 52 -5.16 0.45 -10.42
N VAL A 53 -5.38 0.61 -11.72
CA VAL A 53 -6.23 1.68 -12.25
C VAL A 53 -7.70 1.25 -12.14
N PRO A 54 -8.58 2.03 -11.49
CA PRO A 54 -9.99 1.69 -11.42
C PRO A 54 -10.65 1.75 -12.80
N ALA A 55 -10.99 0.58 -13.35
CA ALA A 55 -11.71 0.48 -14.62
C ALA A 55 -13.22 0.68 -14.40
N PRO A 56 -13.90 1.54 -15.20
CA PRO A 56 -15.33 1.72 -15.07
C PRO A 56 -16.09 0.43 -15.38
N LEU A 57 -17.14 0.16 -14.62
CA LEU A 57 -18.02 -1.02 -14.79
C LEU A 57 -18.57 -1.13 -16.22
N THR A 58 -18.75 -0.02 -16.93
CA THR A 58 -19.23 0.03 -18.32
C THR A 58 -18.27 -0.65 -19.30
N VAL A 59 -16.96 -0.67 -19.01
CA VAL A 59 -15.95 -1.36 -19.83
C VAL A 59 -16.19 -2.87 -19.83
N TRP A 60 -16.53 -3.44 -18.67
CA TRP A 60 -16.74 -4.88 -18.50
C TRP A 60 -18.16 -5.31 -18.83
N THR A 61 -19.14 -4.54 -18.40
CA THR A 61 -20.57 -4.86 -18.53
C THR A 61 -21.15 -4.44 -19.89
N LYS A 62 -20.40 -3.68 -20.69
CA LYS A 62 -20.85 -3.04 -21.94
C LYS A 62 -22.11 -2.19 -21.76
N ARG A 63 -22.40 -1.79 -20.52
CA ARG A 63 -23.57 -0.96 -20.21
C ARG A 63 -23.29 0.49 -20.59
N PRO A 64 -24.24 1.20 -21.23
CA PRO A 64 -24.09 2.63 -21.46
C PRO A 64 -23.98 3.39 -20.13
N ALA A 65 -23.06 4.35 -20.08
CA ALA A 65 -22.87 5.21 -18.91
C ALA A 65 -24.14 6.06 -18.68
N GLY A 66 -24.59 6.13 -17.43
CA GLY A 66 -25.76 6.93 -17.04
C GLY A 66 -27.06 6.15 -16.85
N GLU A 67 -27.11 4.85 -17.14
CA GLU A 67 -28.26 4.05 -16.72
C GLU A 67 -28.18 3.71 -15.21
N PRO A 68 -29.25 3.95 -14.43
CA PRO A 68 -29.29 3.61 -13.02
C PRO A 68 -29.12 2.10 -12.85
N ALA A 69 -28.28 1.65 -11.91
CA ALA A 69 -28.22 0.25 -11.53
C ALA A 69 -29.65 -0.23 -11.21
N LYS A 70 -30.12 -1.22 -11.97
CA LYS A 70 -31.51 -1.71 -11.89
C LYS A 70 -31.84 -2.16 -10.46
N ASP A 71 -30.80 -2.62 -9.73
CA ASP A 71 -30.91 -3.11 -8.36
C ASP A 71 -30.67 -2.04 -7.27
N ALA A 72 -30.15 -0.86 -7.62
CA ALA A 72 -29.90 0.23 -6.65
C ALA A 72 -31.13 1.12 -6.46
N ALA A 73 -32.02 1.19 -7.45
CA ALA A 73 -33.29 1.90 -7.32
C ALA A 73 -34.28 1.17 -6.39
N GLU A 74 -34.11 -0.14 -6.18
CA GLU A 74 -35.05 -0.99 -5.45
C GLU A 74 -34.64 -1.26 -4.00
N ARG A 75 -33.43 -0.86 -3.60
CA ARG A 75 -33.02 -0.83 -2.18
C ARG A 75 -33.32 0.56 -1.62
N PRO A 76 -34.47 0.83 -0.98
CA PRO A 76 -34.62 2.05 -0.20
C PRO A 76 -33.47 2.11 0.80
N ALA A 77 -32.79 3.26 0.85
CA ALA A 77 -31.65 3.52 1.71
C ALA A 77 -31.92 2.98 3.13
N ALA A 78 -31.29 1.86 3.47
CA ALA A 78 -31.34 1.28 4.80
C ALA A 78 -30.57 2.22 5.73
N ARG A 79 -31.31 3.17 6.28
CA ARG A 79 -30.96 3.99 7.43
C ARG A 79 -31.14 3.13 8.68
N SER A 80 -30.03 2.84 9.37
CA SER A 80 -29.98 2.66 10.83
C SER A 80 -28.53 2.66 11.28
#